data_AF-A0A966P5B5-F1
#
_entry.id   AF-A0A966P5B5-F1
#
_cell.length_a   1.000
_cell.length_b   1.000
_cell.length_c   1.000
_cell.angle_alpha   90.00
_cell.angle_beta   90.00
_cell.angle_gamma   90.00
#
_symmetry.space_group_name_H-M   'P 1'
#
loop_
_entity.id
_entity.type
_entity.pdbx_description
1 polymer ?
#
loop_
_entity_poly.entity_id
_entity_poly.type
_entity_poly.pdbx_seq_one_letter_code
_entity_poly.pdbx_strand_id
1 'polypeptide(L)'
;MAAPNSLPYDFSVHGSASWEGRPETGWGDIVYPWCRGRLQLTYKAVDGQLAELIDDAHKLAFKHSVVADGIAQKLYINPESRVYAVMFQLQGNAASAVQFFATDSTQHFIRGAAYVYAEPNADSLAPVNAFFEAEVIRFLESLEWGEVKTPSSFPDSHDSQSDGDMHNASRVKGSKN
;
A
#
# COMPACT_ATOMS: atom_id res chain seq x y z
N MET A 1 -13.07 12.15 0.59
CA MET A 1 -13.28 11.56 -0.75
C MET A 1 -12.78 10.13 -0.67
N ALA A 2 -13.61 9.13 -0.95
CA ALA A 2 -13.21 7.73 -0.86
C ALA A 2 -12.23 7.38 -2.00
N ALA A 3 -11.17 6.64 -1.67
CA ALA A 3 -10.23 6.11 -2.66
C ALA A 3 -10.98 5.17 -3.64
N PRO A 4 -10.55 5.07 -4.91
CA PRO A 4 -11.22 4.22 -5.90
C PRO A 4 -11.31 2.76 -5.43
N ASN A 5 -12.51 2.20 -5.58
CA ASN A 5 -13.09 0.94 -5.08
C ASN A 5 -12.36 -0.40 -5.40
N SER A 6 -11.03 -0.45 -5.38
CA SER A 6 -10.28 -1.70 -5.61
C SER A 6 -8.98 -1.82 -4.81
N LEU A 7 -8.77 -0.97 -3.80
CA LEU A 7 -7.63 -1.08 -2.91
C LEU A 7 -7.94 -2.07 -1.77
N PRO A 8 -7.03 -2.96 -1.40
CA PRO A 8 -7.22 -3.90 -0.29
C PRO A 8 -7.00 -3.22 1.07
N TYR A 9 -7.28 -1.92 1.17
CA TYR A 9 -7.19 -1.12 2.38
C TYR A 9 -8.03 0.15 2.23
N ASP A 10 -8.55 0.65 3.35
CA ASP A 10 -9.25 1.94 3.45
C ASP A 10 -8.60 2.80 4.53
N PHE A 11 -8.73 4.12 4.40
CA PHE A 11 -8.10 5.07 5.33
C PHE A 11 -8.77 6.45 5.25
N SER A 12 -8.62 7.24 6.31
CA SER A 12 -9.08 8.63 6.37
C SER A 12 -7.92 9.62 6.34
N VAL A 13 -8.13 10.73 5.62
CA VAL A 13 -7.21 11.87 5.53
C VAL A 13 -7.95 13.19 5.77
N HIS A 14 -7.20 14.25 5.98
CA HIS A 14 -7.73 15.61 6.15
C HIS A 14 -8.58 16.02 4.95
N GLY A 15 -9.67 16.77 5.20
CA GLY A 15 -10.63 17.15 4.16
C GLY A 15 -10.07 18.01 3.03
N SER A 16 -8.88 18.60 3.21
CA SER A 16 -8.18 19.35 2.16
C SER A 16 -7.38 18.47 1.20
N ALA A 17 -7.30 17.16 1.45
CA ALA A 17 -6.54 16.22 0.66
C ALA A 17 -7.22 15.95 -0.69
N SER A 18 -6.40 15.78 -1.72
CA SER A 18 -6.82 15.29 -3.04
C SER A 18 -6.00 14.07 -3.41
N TRP A 19 -6.65 13.04 -3.96
CA TRP A 19 -5.99 11.81 -4.40
C TRP A 19 -5.57 11.93 -5.87
N GLU A 20 -4.28 11.78 -6.14
CA GLU A 20 -3.72 11.64 -7.48
C GLU A 20 -3.23 10.20 -7.66
N GLY A 21 -4.04 9.35 -8.30
CA GLY A 21 -3.68 7.97 -8.58
C GLY A 21 -2.57 7.85 -9.63
N ARG A 22 -1.68 6.87 -9.46
CA ARG A 22 -0.70 6.48 -10.49
C ARG A 22 -1.30 5.38 -11.39
N PRO A 23 -0.71 5.09 -12.57
CA PRO A 23 -1.16 3.99 -13.42
C PRO A 23 -1.11 2.61 -12.73
N GLU A 24 -0.27 2.48 -11.72
CA GLU A 24 -0.10 1.26 -10.94
C GLU A 24 -1.09 1.24 -9.75
N THR A 25 -1.86 0.16 -9.65
CA THR A 25 -2.89 -0.01 -8.61
C THR A 25 -2.25 -0.03 -7.21
N GLY A 26 -2.77 0.78 -6.30
CA GLY A 26 -2.23 0.92 -4.93
C GLY A 26 -1.08 1.91 -4.81
N TRP A 27 -0.72 2.60 -5.89
CA TRP A 27 0.27 3.66 -5.88
C TRP A 27 -0.43 4.99 -6.18
N GLY A 28 -0.14 6.00 -5.38
CA GLY A 28 -0.77 7.30 -5.54
C GLY A 28 -0.16 8.35 -4.62
N ASP A 29 -0.48 9.60 -4.90
CA ASP A 29 -0.04 10.74 -4.13
C ASP A 29 -1.27 11.41 -3.50
N ILE A 30 -1.25 11.61 -2.18
CA ILE A 30 -2.21 12.47 -1.49
C ILE A 30 -1.65 13.88 -1.50
N VAL A 31 -2.28 14.76 -2.27
CA VAL A 31 -1.82 16.13 -2.50
C VAL A 31 -2.55 17.09 -1.56
N TYR A 32 -1.76 17.95 -0.92
CA TYR A 32 -2.19 19.05 -0.06
C TYR A 32 -1.83 20.39 -0.72
N PRO A 33 -2.74 20.98 -1.52
CA PRO A 33 -2.42 22.17 -2.32
C PRO A 33 -1.99 23.38 -1.49
N TRP A 34 -2.54 23.52 -0.28
CA TRP A 34 -2.31 24.66 0.61
C TRP A 34 -0.87 24.75 1.13
N CYS A 35 -0.16 23.62 1.27
CA CYS A 35 1.25 23.58 1.71
C CYS A 35 2.22 23.14 0.61
N ARG A 36 1.75 22.97 -0.63
CA ARG A 36 2.53 22.35 -1.73
C ARG A 36 3.17 21.02 -1.30
N GLY A 37 2.47 20.30 -0.44
CA GLY A 37 2.92 19.05 0.13
C GLY A 37 2.25 17.86 -0.54
N ARG A 38 2.96 16.74 -0.63
CA ARG A 38 2.45 15.49 -1.20
C ARG A 38 2.86 14.34 -0.30
N LEU A 39 1.92 13.47 0.03
CA LEU A 39 2.20 12.20 0.68
C LEU A 39 2.10 11.10 -0.37
N GLN A 40 3.24 10.61 -0.83
CA GLN A 40 3.29 9.47 -1.73
C GLN A 40 3.00 8.21 -0.94
N LEU A 41 2.09 7.38 -1.44
CA LEU A 41 1.75 6.07 -0.91
C LEU A 41 2.05 4.98 -1.94
N THR A 42 2.60 3.88 -1.45
CA THR A 42 2.93 2.71 -2.24
C THR A 42 2.48 1.47 -1.48
N TYR A 43 1.53 0.74 -2.06
CA TYR A 43 1.09 -0.55 -1.56
C TYR A 43 1.83 -1.71 -2.23
N LYS A 44 2.16 -2.72 -1.45
CA LYS A 44 2.63 -4.03 -1.90
C LYS A 44 1.94 -5.13 -1.11
N ALA A 45 1.57 -6.21 -1.80
CA ALA A 45 1.16 -7.44 -1.13
C ALA A 45 2.40 -8.15 -0.57
N VAL A 46 2.26 -8.69 0.63
CA VAL A 46 3.30 -9.47 1.31
C VAL A 46 3.12 -10.94 0.94
N ASP A 47 4.16 -11.55 0.39
CA ASP A 47 4.23 -12.98 0.10
C ASP A 47 5.61 -13.53 0.53
N GLY A 48 5.75 -13.86 1.81
CA GLY A 48 7.00 -14.37 2.39
C GLY A 48 8.18 -13.39 2.49
N GLN A 49 8.08 -12.21 1.87
CA GLN A 49 9.16 -11.22 1.74
C GLN A 49 9.05 -10.00 2.69
N LEU A 50 8.30 -10.12 3.79
CA LEU A 50 8.06 -8.99 4.71
C LEU A 50 9.37 -8.41 5.26
N ALA A 51 10.31 -9.26 5.66
CA ALA A 51 11.59 -8.84 6.22
C ALA A 51 12.39 -7.97 5.23
N GLU A 52 12.37 -8.34 3.94
CA GLU A 52 13.04 -7.59 2.88
C GLU A 52 12.37 -6.23 2.65
N LEU A 53 11.03 -6.19 2.66
CA LEU A 53 10.26 -4.94 2.52
C LEU A 53 10.54 -3.96 3.66
N ILE A 54 10.65 -4.47 4.89
CA ILE A 54 11.01 -3.65 6.07
C ILE A 54 12.45 -3.13 5.94
N ASP A 55 13.40 -4.00 5.59
CA ASP A 55 14.81 -3.62 5.44
C ASP A 55 15.00 -2.58 4.31
N ASP A 56 14.29 -2.73 3.19
CA ASP A 56 14.30 -1.75 2.10
C ASP A 56 13.67 -0.41 2.50
N ALA A 57 12.59 -0.44 3.28
CA ALA A 57 11.98 0.78 3.81
C ALA A 57 12.94 1.51 4.76
N HIS A 58 13.63 0.78 5.64
CA HIS A 58 14.67 1.31 6.50
C HIS A 58 15.80 1.93 5.66
N LYS A 59 16.41 1.16 4.75
CA LYS A 59 17.50 1.62 3.88
C LYS A 59 17.13 2.90 3.15
N LEU A 60 15.93 3.00 2.61
CA LEU A 60 15.50 4.19 1.87
C LEU A 60 15.23 5.39 2.79
N ALA A 61 14.76 5.18 4.03
CA ALA A 61 14.67 6.24 5.02
C ALA A 61 16.05 6.78 5.43
N PHE A 62 17.02 5.88 5.63
CA PHE A 62 18.40 6.26 5.97
C PHE A 62 19.18 6.84 4.78
N LYS A 63 18.88 6.46 3.54
CA LYS A 63 19.62 6.97 2.36
C LYS A 63 19.51 8.49 2.19
N HIS A 64 18.40 9.08 2.61
CA HIS A 64 18.19 10.53 2.60
C HIS A 64 18.60 11.23 3.89
N SER A 65 19.02 10.48 4.93
CA SER A 65 19.43 11.05 6.21
C SER A 65 20.83 11.66 6.20
N VAL A 66 21.61 11.45 5.14
CA VAL A 66 22.95 12.03 4.99
C VAL A 66 22.92 13.57 4.98
N VAL A 67 21.75 14.17 4.75
CA VAL A 67 21.50 15.63 4.77
C VAL A 67 20.72 16.08 6.02
N ALA A 68 20.30 15.15 6.88
CA ALA A 68 19.51 15.43 8.08
C ALA A 68 20.42 15.49 9.33
N ASP A 69 20.09 16.37 10.27
CA ASP A 69 20.78 16.48 11.57
C ASP A 69 20.50 15.25 12.46
N GLY A 70 19.44 14.50 12.17
CA GLY A 70 19.12 13.24 12.83
C GLY A 70 17.86 12.57 12.26
N ILE A 71 17.61 11.31 12.67
CA ILE A 71 16.35 10.61 12.41
C ILE A 71 15.74 10.20 13.75
N ALA A 72 14.51 10.66 14.02
CA ALA A 72 13.70 10.13 15.10
C ALA A 72 12.78 9.02 14.57
N GLN A 73 12.64 7.94 15.32
CA GLN A 73 11.75 6.83 14.97
C GLN A 73 10.61 6.75 15.98
N LYS A 74 9.39 6.53 15.50
CA LYS A 74 8.21 6.29 16.32
C LYS A 74 7.55 4.98 15.89
N LEU A 75 7.35 4.09 16.85
CA LEU A 75 6.65 2.83 16.67
C LEU A 75 5.16 3.03 16.95
N TYR A 76 4.32 2.56 16.05
CA TYR A 76 2.87 2.53 16.19
C TYR A 76 2.39 1.08 16.13
N ILE A 77 1.71 0.63 17.18
CA ILE A 77 1.19 -0.73 17.29
C ILE A 77 -0.28 -0.65 17.67
N ASN A 78 -1.13 -1.17 16.79
CA ASN A 78 -2.55 -1.35 17.05
C ASN A 78 -2.93 -2.81 16.75
N PRO A 79 -2.98 -3.69 17.77
CA PRO A 79 -3.33 -5.09 17.57
C PRO A 79 -4.78 -5.31 17.15
N GLU A 80 -5.70 -4.41 17.54
CA GLU A 80 -7.13 -4.52 17.23
C GLU A 80 -7.37 -4.39 15.73
N SER A 81 -6.78 -3.37 15.11
CA SER A 81 -6.82 -3.16 13.65
C SER A 81 -5.73 -3.94 12.89
N ARG A 82 -4.88 -4.70 13.60
CA ARG A 82 -3.66 -5.35 13.07
C ARG A 82 -2.78 -4.37 12.28
N VAL A 83 -2.55 -3.17 12.81
CA VAL A 83 -1.67 -2.18 12.18
C VAL A 83 -0.37 -2.09 12.96
N TYR A 84 0.73 -2.49 12.32
CA TYR A 84 2.09 -2.35 12.83
C TYR A 84 2.87 -1.41 11.93
N ALA A 85 3.28 -0.27 12.45
CA ALA A 85 3.90 0.77 11.65
C ALA A 85 5.11 1.40 12.33
N VAL A 86 6.06 1.85 11.52
CA VAL A 86 7.20 2.65 11.96
C VAL A 86 7.21 3.95 11.16
N MET A 87 7.26 5.07 11.87
CA MET A 87 7.41 6.40 11.30
C MET A 87 8.81 6.92 11.57
N PHE A 88 9.46 7.40 10.52
CA PHE A 88 10.76 8.05 10.53
C PHE A 88 10.58 9.54 10.32
N GLN A 89 11.14 10.33 11.22
CA GLN A 89 11.14 11.78 11.16
C GLN A 89 12.56 12.28 10.94
N LEU A 90 12.82 12.85 9.77
CA LEU A 90 14.11 13.45 9.46
C LEU A 90 14.15 14.86 10.06
N GLN A 91 15.06 15.09 11.00
CA GLN A 91 15.30 16.39 11.61
C GLN A 91 16.36 17.13 10.80
N GLY A 92 16.16 18.43 10.55
CA GLY A 92 17.12 19.28 9.82
C GLY A 92 16.51 19.98 8.61
N ASN A 93 17.36 20.58 7.77
CA ASN A 93 16.96 21.46 6.66
C ASN A 93 16.54 20.72 5.38
N ALA A 94 16.08 19.47 5.50
CA ALA A 94 15.76 18.59 4.37
C ALA A 94 14.28 18.72 3.94
N ALA A 95 14.04 18.62 2.63
CA ALA A 95 12.72 18.78 1.99
C ALA A 95 11.72 17.62 2.23
N SER A 96 12.10 16.58 2.97
CA SER A 96 11.25 15.42 3.30
C SER A 96 11.40 15.07 4.76
N ALA A 97 10.44 15.47 5.58
CA ALA A 97 10.54 15.34 7.03
C ALA A 97 9.92 14.06 7.59
N VAL A 98 8.99 13.41 6.89
CA VAL A 98 8.25 12.26 7.42
C VAL A 98 8.19 11.13 6.39
N GLN A 99 8.59 9.94 6.81
CA GLN A 99 8.43 8.70 6.07
C GLN A 99 7.86 7.64 7.00
N PHE A 100 7.13 6.66 6.48
CA PHE A 100 6.63 5.56 7.30
C PHE A 100 6.42 4.30 6.48
N PHE A 101 6.29 3.18 7.17
CA PHE A 101 5.66 1.99 6.62
C PHE A 101 4.68 1.41 7.63
N ALA A 102 3.68 0.69 7.13
CA ALA A 102 2.65 0.01 7.90
C ALA A 102 2.41 -1.38 7.30
N THR A 103 2.16 -2.37 8.14
CA THR A 103 1.88 -3.74 7.73
C THR A 103 0.91 -4.41 8.69
N ASP A 104 0.19 -5.41 8.19
CA ASP A 104 -0.61 -6.34 8.99
C ASP A 104 0.19 -7.55 9.50
N SER A 105 1.49 -7.59 9.21
CA SER A 105 2.45 -8.69 9.43
C SER A 105 2.31 -9.91 8.50
N THR A 106 1.25 -9.98 7.67
CA THR A 106 0.94 -11.20 6.91
C THR A 106 0.76 -10.99 5.42
N GLN A 107 0.01 -9.96 5.00
CA GLN A 107 -0.48 -9.83 3.63
C GLN A 107 -0.34 -8.42 3.05
N HIS A 108 -0.26 -7.40 3.88
CA HIS A 108 -0.30 -6.00 3.47
C HIS A 108 0.95 -5.27 3.90
N PHE A 109 1.51 -4.50 2.98
CA PHE A 109 2.60 -3.58 3.25
C PHE A 109 2.32 -2.26 2.54
N ILE A 110 2.18 -1.19 3.31
CA ILE A 110 2.05 0.18 2.82
C ILE A 110 3.30 0.93 3.21
N ARG A 111 3.81 1.71 2.29
CA ARG A 111 4.85 2.69 2.56
C ARG A 111 4.36 4.08 2.20
N GLY A 112 4.71 5.06 3.02
CA GLY A 112 4.48 6.47 2.76
C GLY A 112 5.75 7.33 2.85
N ALA A 113 5.83 8.35 2.00
CA ALA A 113 6.86 9.39 2.08
C ALA A 113 6.26 10.77 1.81
N ALA A 114 6.43 11.68 2.75
CA ALA A 114 5.97 13.06 2.64
C ALA A 114 7.05 13.94 1.99
N TYR A 115 6.65 14.65 0.94
CA TYR A 115 7.46 15.59 0.20
C TYR A 115 6.85 16.99 0.31
N VAL A 116 7.66 17.97 0.69
CA VAL A 116 7.24 19.37 0.74
C VAL A 116 8.02 20.14 -0.32
N TYR A 117 7.31 20.69 -1.30
CA TYR A 117 7.90 21.45 -2.41
C TYR A 117 7.87 22.97 -2.13
N ALA A 118 8.18 23.36 -0.89
CA ALA A 118 8.32 24.74 -0.48
C ALA A 118 9.79 25.17 -0.47
N GLU A 119 10.06 26.47 -0.50
CA GLU A 119 11.42 26.99 -0.37
C GLU A 119 12.05 26.49 0.95
N PRO A 120 13.34 26.09 0.95
CA PRO A 120 14.02 25.49 2.11
C PRO A 120 14.33 26.54 3.18
N ASN A 121 13.27 27.10 3.77
CA ASN A 121 13.34 27.91 4.97
C ASN A 121 12.76 27.11 6.14
N ALA A 122 13.61 26.70 7.07
CA ALA A 122 13.26 25.85 8.21
C ALA A 122 12.09 26.41 9.05
N ASP A 123 12.04 27.73 9.25
CA ASP A 123 10.96 28.40 10.00
C ASP A 123 9.59 28.25 9.32
N SER A 124 9.57 28.06 8.00
CA SER A 124 8.34 27.86 7.22
C SER A 124 7.94 26.37 7.12
N LEU A 125 8.88 25.45 7.33
CA LEU A 125 8.65 23.99 7.19
C LEU A 125 8.18 23.34 8.49
N ALA A 126 8.54 23.86 9.67
CA ALA A 126 8.13 23.33 10.96
C ALA A 126 6.60 23.08 11.09
N PRO A 127 5.70 24.03 10.76
CA PRO A 127 4.25 23.79 10.85
C PRO A 127 3.76 22.77 9.82
N VAL A 128 4.39 22.69 8.65
CA VAL A 128 4.04 21.72 7.60
C VAL A 128 4.46 20.31 8.01
N ASN A 129 5.62 20.17 8.65
CA ASN A 129 6.12 18.89 9.17
C ASN A 129 5.22 18.38 10.30
N ALA A 130 4.82 19.25 11.23
CA ALA A 130 3.88 18.90 12.29
C ALA A 130 2.52 18.48 11.72
N PHE A 131 2.05 19.13 10.64
CA PHE A 131 0.86 18.70 9.92
C PHE A 131 1.02 17.29 9.35
N PHE A 132 2.12 17.00 8.62
CA PHE A 132 2.33 15.69 8.03
C PHE A 132 2.51 14.58 9.07
N GLU A 133 3.12 14.88 10.20
CA GLU A 133 3.17 13.94 11.33
C GLU A 133 1.76 13.60 11.82
N ALA A 134 0.94 14.61 12.12
CA ALA A 134 -0.44 14.39 12.56
C ALA A 134 -1.28 13.69 11.49
N GLU A 135 -1.01 13.97 10.22
CA GLU A 135 -1.68 13.35 9.08
C GLU A 135 -1.36 11.86 8.95
N VAL A 136 -0.08 11.50 9.10
CA VAL A 136 0.35 10.10 9.10
C VAL A 136 -0.23 9.36 10.31
N ILE A 137 -0.27 9.99 11.48
CA ILE A 137 -0.91 9.38 12.65
C ILE A 137 -2.40 9.11 12.39
N ARG A 138 -3.14 10.09 11.86
CA ARG A 138 -4.56 9.91 11.50
C ARG A 138 -4.73 8.79 10.46
N PHE A 139 -3.85 8.75 9.46
CA PHE A 139 -3.83 7.70 8.46
C PHE A 139 -3.68 6.33 9.13
N LEU A 140 -2.71 6.16 10.03
CA LEU A 140 -2.45 4.89 10.72
C LEU A 140 -3.59 4.50 11.68
N GLU A 141 -4.20 5.47 12.36
CA GLU A 141 -5.34 5.25 13.27
C GLU A 141 -6.62 4.81 12.55
N SER A 142 -6.81 5.28 11.32
CA SER A 142 -7.98 4.98 10.49
C SER A 142 -7.72 3.89 9.43
N LEU A 143 -6.53 3.30 9.44
CA LEU A 143 -6.15 2.30 8.45
C LEU A 143 -6.88 0.99 8.74
N GLU A 144 -7.67 0.55 7.77
CA GLU A 144 -8.36 -0.73 7.81
C GLU A 144 -7.91 -1.60 6.63
N TRP A 145 -7.53 -2.85 6.91
CA TRP A 145 -7.10 -3.81 5.91
C TRP A 145 -8.31 -4.54 5.31
N GLY A 146 -8.37 -4.61 3.97
CA GLY A 146 -9.37 -5.37 3.22
C GLY A 146 -8.81 -6.71 2.73
N GLU A 147 -9.64 -7.52 2.06
CA GLU A 147 -9.17 -8.80 1.51
C GLU A 147 -8.18 -8.59 0.35
N VAL A 148 -7.03 -9.28 0.41
CA VAL A 148 -6.16 -9.44 -0.75
C VAL A 148 -6.81 -10.42 -1.72
N LYS A 149 -7.25 -9.95 -2.88
CA LYS A 149 -7.63 -10.83 -3.99
C LYS A 149 -6.37 -11.40 -4.63
N THR A 150 -5.82 -12.47 -4.06
CA THR A 150 -4.80 -13.28 -4.74
C THR A 150 -5.45 -14.01 -5.91
N PRO A 151 -4.91 -13.94 -7.15
CA PRO A 151 -5.37 -14.83 -8.21
C PRO A 151 -5.04 -16.26 -7.78
N SER A 152 -6.05 -17.10 -7.61
CA SER A 152 -5.92 -18.48 -7.14
C SER A 152 -4.97 -19.27 -8.05
N SER A 153 -3.75 -19.54 -7.59
CA SER A 153 -2.81 -20.43 -8.25
C SER A 153 -3.00 -21.86 -7.76
N PHE A 154 -4.12 -22.47 -8.12
CA PHE A 154 -4.25 -23.93 -8.16
C PHE A 154 -5.06 -24.31 -9.39
N PRO A 155 -4.46 -24.93 -10.43
CA PRO A 155 -5.27 -25.68 -11.37
C PRO A 155 -5.89 -26.84 -10.59
N ASP A 156 -7.21 -26.89 -10.52
CA ASP A 156 -7.95 -28.04 -10.02
C ASP A 156 -7.48 -29.28 -10.80
N SER A 157 -6.62 -30.09 -10.18
CA SER A 157 -6.24 -31.40 -10.67
C SER A 157 -6.73 -32.43 -9.68
N HIS A 158 -7.95 -32.91 -9.88
CA HIS A 158 -8.50 -34.24 -9.58
C HIS A 158 -10.01 -34.13 -9.88
N ASP A 159 -10.55 -34.84 -10.87
CA ASP A 159 -10.78 -36.26 -10.67
C ASP A 159 -10.78 -37.08 -11.96
N SER A 160 -10.18 -38.26 -11.85
CA SER A 160 -10.22 -39.35 -12.83
C SER A 160 -11.05 -40.47 -12.24
N GLN A 161 -12.17 -40.83 -12.88
CA GLN A 161 -12.87 -42.14 -12.91
C GLN A 161 -14.28 -41.87 -13.48
N SER A 162 -14.92 -42.70 -14.29
CA SER A 162 -14.76 -44.13 -14.61
C SER A 162 -15.58 -44.47 -15.87
N ASP A 163 -15.22 -45.59 -16.49
CA ASP A 163 -15.87 -46.25 -17.62
C ASP A 163 -17.38 -46.50 -17.46
N GLY A 164 -18.06 -46.57 -18.62
CA GLY A 164 -19.19 -47.47 -18.84
C GLY A 164 -20.53 -46.81 -19.15
N ASP A 165 -20.90 -46.75 -20.44
CA ASP A 165 -22.03 -47.58 -20.89
C ASP A 165 -22.18 -47.60 -22.42
N MET A 166 -22.35 -48.83 -22.93
CA MET A 166 -22.70 -49.16 -24.30
C MET A 166 -24.17 -48.83 -24.60
N HIS A 167 -24.43 -48.52 -25.87
CA HIS A 167 -25.64 -48.78 -26.69
C HIS A 167 -26.17 -47.50 -27.38
N ASN A 168 -25.99 -47.43 -28.70
CA ASN A 168 -27.13 -47.56 -29.59
C ASN A 168 -26.68 -47.87 -31.02
N ALA A 169 -27.19 -48.97 -31.55
CA ALA A 169 -27.07 -49.37 -32.93
C ALA A 169 -28.00 -48.53 -33.82
N SER A 170 -27.58 -48.24 -35.05
CA SER A 170 -28.46 -48.36 -36.23
C SER A 170 -27.65 -48.24 -37.52
N ARG A 171 -27.49 -49.39 -38.18
CA ARG A 171 -26.99 -49.55 -39.54
C ARG A 171 -28.18 -49.55 -40.50
N VAL A 172 -28.14 -48.65 -41.49
CA VAL A 172 -28.63 -48.75 -42.89
C VAL A 172 -30.12 -49.06 -43.14
N LYS A 173 -30.76 -48.21 -43.95
CA LYS A 173 -31.67 -48.64 -45.04
C LYS A 173 -31.85 -47.57 -46.13
N GLY A 174 -31.40 -47.90 -47.34
CA GLY A 174 -31.98 -47.54 -48.67
C GLY A 174 -31.95 -46.06 -49.10
N SER A 175 -32.04 -45.69 -50.37
CA SER A 175 -32.29 -46.46 -51.61
C SER A 175 -32.30 -45.46 -52.77
N LYS A 176 -31.68 -45.80 -53.92
CA LYS A 176 -32.04 -45.42 -55.31
C LYS A 176 -32.00 -43.91 -55.67
N ASN A 177 -31.46 -43.47 -56.81
CA ASN A 177 -31.53 -43.94 -58.19
C ASN A 177 -30.23 -43.65 -58.94
#